data_AF-A0A402AGH3-F1
#
_entry.id   AF-A0A402AGH3-F1
#
_cell.length_a   1.000
_cell.length_b   1.000
_cell.length_c   1.000
_cell.angle_alpha   90.00
_cell.angle_beta   90.00
_cell.angle_gamma   90.00
#
_symmetry.space_group_name_H-M   'P 1'
#
loop_
_entity.id
_entity.type
_entity.pdbx_description
1 polymer ?
#
loop_
_entity_poly.entity_id
_entity_poly.type
_entity_poly.pdbx_seq_one_letter_code
_entity_poly.pdbx_strand_id
1 'polypeptide(L)'
;MKLYQNAGMVEQAAILIQRLAQNHPFIDGNKRVAFILGSTFLMINGYQIQYKDEQEEMALAYAIESMVAEKNFENLVQWFAGHVERFVDSAIKNEEQIMQLVANEHPKIIAYLGS
;
A
#
# COMPACT_ATOMS: atom_id res chain seq x y z
N MET A 1 12.83 19.82 4.22
CA MET A 1 11.92 18.69 3.98
C MET A 1 11.55 18.70 2.49
N LYS A 2 12.33 17.99 1.66
CA LYS A 2 12.28 17.98 0.17
C LYS A 2 11.61 16.69 -0.37
N LEU A 3 10.82 16.01 0.43
CA LEU A 3 10.39 14.62 0.13
C LEU A 3 9.36 14.51 -1.02
N TYR A 4 8.69 15.61 -1.40
CA TYR A 4 7.53 15.54 -2.30
C TYR A 4 7.73 16.12 -3.70
N GLN A 5 8.82 16.86 -3.96
CA GLN A 5 8.92 17.65 -5.20
C GLN A 5 9.19 16.81 -6.46
N ASN A 6 9.65 15.56 -6.32
CA ASN A 6 9.97 14.65 -7.44
C ASN A 6 9.63 13.17 -7.17
N ALA A 7 8.88 12.87 -6.11
CA ALA A 7 8.59 11.50 -5.75
C ALA A 7 7.55 10.90 -6.69
N GLY A 8 7.86 9.76 -7.34
CA GLY A 8 6.90 9.01 -8.15
C GLY A 8 5.74 8.48 -7.30
N MET A 9 4.65 8.05 -7.95
CA MET A 9 3.45 7.55 -7.25
C MET A 9 3.77 6.42 -6.26
N VAL A 10 4.72 5.56 -6.62
CA VAL A 10 5.26 4.50 -5.77
C VAL A 10 5.86 5.04 -4.47
N GLU A 11 6.72 6.05 -4.55
CA GLU A 11 7.40 6.62 -3.38
C GLU A 11 6.40 7.35 -2.48
N GLN A 12 5.45 8.07 -3.07
CA GLN A 12 4.38 8.73 -2.32
C GLN A 12 3.50 7.73 -1.56
N ALA A 13 3.11 6.62 -2.21
CA ALA A 13 2.37 5.55 -1.56
C ALA A 13 3.16 4.89 -0.43
N ALA A 14 4.44 4.57 -0.64
CA ALA A 14 5.29 3.99 0.38
C ALA A 14 5.47 4.91 1.60
N ILE A 15 5.68 6.21 1.38
CA ILE A 15 5.76 7.20 2.46
C ILE A 15 4.43 7.30 3.21
N LEU A 16 3.29 7.28 2.51
CA LEU A 16 1.96 7.32 3.14
C LEU A 16 1.77 6.12 4.07
N ILE A 17 2.05 4.91 3.58
CA ILE A 17 1.95 3.67 4.37
C ILE A 17 2.87 3.74 5.59
N GLN A 18 4.13 4.15 5.41
CA GLN A 18 5.09 4.27 6.50
C GLN A 18 4.59 5.19 7.62
N ARG A 19 4.20 6.41 7.26
CA ARG A 19 3.82 7.44 8.21
C ARG A 19 2.58 7.06 8.98
N LEU A 20 1.59 6.47 8.31
CA LEU A 20 0.38 6.01 8.96
C LEU A 20 0.63 4.84 9.90
N ALA A 21 1.41 3.85 9.46
CA ALA A 21 1.73 2.67 10.28
C ALA A 21 2.53 3.05 11.54
N GLN A 22 3.46 4.01 11.43
CA GLN A 22 4.34 4.42 12.54
C GLN A 22 3.69 5.37 13.55
N ASN A 23 2.75 6.20 13.12
CA ASN A 23 2.15 7.20 14.01
C ASN A 23 1.12 6.61 14.98
N HIS A 24 0.83 5.30 14.89
CA HIS A 24 -0.15 4.58 15.70
C HIS A 24 -1.48 5.36 15.92
N PRO A 25 -2.14 5.84 14.85
CA PRO A 25 -3.37 6.62 14.99
C PRO A 25 -4.56 5.80 15.54
N PHE A 26 -4.49 4.47 15.51
CA PHE A 26 -5.52 3.57 16.00
C PHE A 26 -5.02 2.68 17.13
N ILE A 27 -5.96 2.18 17.95
CA ILE A 27 -5.69 1.22 19.03
C ILE A 27 -5.01 -0.05 18.48
N ASP A 28 -5.46 -0.51 17.31
CA ASP A 28 -4.94 -1.70 16.63
C ASP A 28 -5.14 -1.57 15.10
N GLY A 29 -4.46 -2.41 14.31
CA GLY A 29 -4.61 -2.49 12.87
C GLY A 29 -3.94 -1.36 12.10
N ASN A 30 -2.97 -0.66 12.70
CA ASN A 30 -2.30 0.50 12.10
C ASN A 30 -1.66 0.16 10.74
N LYS A 31 -0.99 -0.99 10.63
CA LYS A 31 -0.40 -1.46 9.36
C LYS A 31 -1.47 -1.82 8.33
N ARG A 32 -2.54 -2.49 8.76
CA ARG A 32 -3.69 -2.83 7.89
C ARG A 32 -4.33 -1.58 7.29
N VAL A 33 -4.65 -0.59 8.13
CA VAL A 33 -5.27 0.66 7.66
C VAL A 33 -4.30 1.45 6.79
N ALA A 34 -3.00 1.49 7.15
CA ALA A 34 -1.98 2.12 6.34
C ALA A 34 -1.89 1.50 4.93
N PHE A 35 -1.87 0.16 4.84
CA PHE A 35 -1.88 -0.56 3.57
C PHE A 35 -3.12 -0.24 2.74
N ILE A 36 -4.32 -0.36 3.32
CA ILE A 36 -5.58 -0.07 2.61
C ILE A 36 -5.58 1.36 2.05
N LEU A 37 -5.12 2.35 2.84
CA LEU A 37 -5.02 3.73 2.40
C LEU A 37 -3.97 3.94 1.30
N GLY A 38 -2.82 3.26 1.38
CA GLY A 38 -1.78 3.29 0.36
C GLY A 38 -2.25 2.70 -0.97
N SER A 39 -2.91 1.54 -0.94
CA SER A 39 -3.49 0.90 -2.13
C SER A 39 -4.60 1.75 -2.73
N THR A 40 -5.48 2.31 -1.88
CA THR A 40 -6.54 3.24 -2.33
C THR A 40 -5.95 4.48 -2.99
N PHE A 41 -4.88 5.06 -2.41
CA PHE A 41 -4.17 6.19 -2.99
C PHE A 41 -3.62 5.87 -4.37
N LEU A 42 -2.97 4.71 -4.55
CA LEU A 42 -2.50 4.27 -5.87
C LEU A 42 -3.66 4.16 -6.86
N MET A 43 -4.77 3.51 -6.48
CA MET A 43 -5.92 3.30 -7.36
C MET A 43 -6.60 4.60 -7.79
N ILE A 44 -6.77 5.55 -6.88
CA ILE A 44 -7.30 6.89 -7.21
C ILE A 44 -6.37 7.61 -8.22
N ASN A 45 -5.06 7.38 -8.11
CA ASN A 45 -4.08 7.92 -9.06
C ASN A 45 -3.93 7.07 -10.34
N GLY A 46 -4.75 6.02 -10.52
CA GLY A 46 -4.76 5.12 -11.67
C GLY A 46 -3.61 4.12 -11.69
N TYR A 47 -3.23 3.62 -10.53
CA TYR A 47 -2.23 2.57 -10.34
C TYR A 47 -2.78 1.46 -9.46
N GLN A 48 -2.35 0.24 -9.66
CA GLN A 48 -2.74 -0.89 -8.82
C GLN A 48 -1.51 -1.69 -8.39
N ILE A 49 -1.64 -2.40 -7.27
CA ILE A 49 -0.64 -3.38 -6.82
C ILE A 49 -1.01 -4.73 -7.44
N GLN A 50 -0.05 -5.39 -8.08
CA GLN A 50 -0.20 -6.71 -8.67
C GLN A 50 0.86 -7.67 -8.12
N TYR A 51 0.43 -8.88 -7.84
CA TYR A 51 1.30 -10.00 -7.48
C TYR A 51 0.78 -11.25 -8.18
N LYS A 52 1.70 -12.11 -8.62
CA LYS A 52 1.40 -13.32 -9.41
C LYS A 52 0.88 -14.46 -8.55
N ASP A 53 1.29 -14.48 -7.29
CA ASP A 53 0.97 -15.53 -6.35
C ASP A 53 1.00 -15.01 -4.90
N GLU A 54 0.62 -15.91 -3.99
CA GLU A 54 0.60 -15.64 -2.54
C GLU A 54 1.99 -15.37 -1.96
N GLN A 55 3.08 -15.85 -2.57
CA GLN A 55 4.42 -15.60 -2.08
C GLN A 55 4.81 -14.13 -2.30
N GLU A 56 4.50 -13.58 -3.48
CA GLU A 56 4.68 -12.16 -3.77
C GLU A 56 3.80 -11.27 -2.86
N GLU A 57 2.54 -11.66 -2.61
CA GLU A 57 1.66 -10.97 -1.66
C GLU A 57 2.24 -10.95 -0.24
N MET A 58 2.77 -12.09 0.24
CA MET A 58 3.40 -12.18 1.56
C MET A 58 4.74 -11.42 1.62
N ALA A 59 5.48 -11.33 0.50
CA ALA A 59 6.69 -10.50 0.42
C ALA A 59 6.38 -9.02 0.64
N LEU A 60 5.25 -8.52 0.12
CA LEU A 60 4.78 -7.16 0.41
C LEU A 60 4.44 -6.98 1.89
N ALA A 61 3.75 -7.96 2.48
CA ALA A 61 3.42 -7.91 3.91
C ALA A 61 4.69 -7.80 4.77
N TYR A 62 5.71 -8.61 4.46
CA TYR A 62 7.03 -8.54 5.08
C TYR A 62 7.74 -7.20 4.85
N ALA A 63 7.65 -6.64 3.64
CA ALA A 63 8.21 -5.32 3.33
C ALA A 63 7.57 -4.21 4.18
N ILE A 64 6.27 -4.29 4.45
CA ILE A 64 5.57 -3.33 5.33
C ILE A 64 5.98 -3.52 6.79
N GLU A 65 6.06 -4.75 7.28
CA GLU A 65 6.52 -5.05 8.66
C GLU A 65 7.95 -4.57 8.90
N SER A 66 8.89 -4.97 8.03
CA SER A 66 10.30 -4.55 8.12
C SER A 66 10.44 -3.03 8.04
N MET A 67 9.68 -2.36 7.19
CA MET A 67 9.68 -0.90 7.09
C MET A 67 9.29 -0.22 8.41
N VAL A 68 8.28 -0.75 9.11
CA VAL A 68 7.86 -0.20 10.41
C VAL A 68 8.94 -0.44 11.46
N ALA A 69 9.47 -1.66 11.53
CA ALA A 69 10.50 -2.06 12.49
C ALA A 69 11.81 -1.28 12.33
N GLU A 70 12.29 -1.14 11.08
CA GLU A 70 13.57 -0.52 10.74
C GLU A 70 13.46 1.00 10.52
N LYS A 71 12.22 1.52 10.42
CA LYS A 71 11.93 2.91 10.05
C LYS A 71 12.53 3.33 8.70
N ASN A 72 12.67 2.38 7.78
CA ASN A 72 13.16 2.58 6.42
C ASN A 72 12.12 2.07 5.40
N PHE A 73 11.78 2.88 4.39
CA PHE A 73 10.80 2.52 3.36
C PHE A 73 11.42 2.12 2.01
N GLU A 74 12.75 2.02 1.93
CA GLU A 74 13.45 1.62 0.71
C GLU A 74 13.02 0.24 0.22
N ASN A 75 12.91 -0.75 1.11
CA ASN A 75 12.45 -2.11 0.74
C ASN A 75 11.04 -2.09 0.14
N LEU A 76 10.14 -1.28 0.71
CA LEU A 76 8.78 -1.14 0.20
C LEU A 76 8.75 -0.45 -1.17
N VAL A 77 9.58 0.59 -1.37
CA VAL A 77 9.72 1.27 -2.67
C VAL A 77 10.27 0.33 -3.73
N GLN A 78 11.32 -0.44 -3.40
CA GLN A 78 11.89 -1.43 -4.33
C GLN A 78 10.86 -2.49 -4.71
N TRP A 79 10.07 -2.96 -3.74
CA TRP A 79 9.00 -3.91 -4.03
C TRP A 79 7.94 -3.29 -4.94
N PHE A 80 7.43 -2.09 -4.63
CA PHE A 80 6.44 -1.40 -5.47
C PHE A 80 6.94 -1.08 -6.88
N ALA A 81 8.23 -0.79 -7.08
CA ALA A 81 8.78 -0.49 -8.40
C ALA A 81 8.61 -1.65 -9.41
N GLY A 82 8.54 -2.90 -8.93
CA GLY A 82 8.32 -4.10 -9.75
C GLY A 82 6.87 -4.61 -9.79
N HIS A 83 5.99 -4.09 -8.94
CA HIS A 83 4.66 -4.67 -8.66
C HIS A 83 3.53 -3.64 -8.73
N VAL A 84 3.83 -2.38 -9.05
CA VAL A 84 2.83 -1.33 -9.28
C VAL A 84 2.76 -1.02 -10.76
N GLU A 85 1.57 -1.14 -11.34
CA GLU A 85 1.33 -0.88 -12.76
C GLU A 85 0.18 0.10 -12.98
N ARG A 86 0.09 0.65 -14.20
CA ARG A 86 -1.00 1.55 -14.58
C ARG A 86 -2.31 0.79 -14.61
N PHE A 87 -3.32 1.33 -13.95
CA PHE A 87 -4.67 0.79 -13.89
C PHE A 87 -5.69 1.86 -14.26
N VAL A 88 -6.55 1.56 -15.22
CA VAL A 88 -7.68 2.41 -15.59
C VAL A 88 -8.87 1.50 -15.82
N ASP A 89 -9.77 1.43 -14.85
CA ASP A 89 -11.04 0.73 -15.02
C ASP A 89 -12.19 1.75 -15.17
N SER A 90 -12.76 1.78 -16.37
CA SER A 90 -13.91 2.63 -16.72
C SER A 90 -15.20 2.30 -15.95
N ALA A 91 -15.26 1.14 -15.29
CA ALA A 91 -16.40 0.74 -14.47
C ALA A 91 -16.39 1.35 -13.07
N ILE A 92 -15.23 1.84 -12.58
CA ILE A 92 -15.10 2.52 -11.29
C ILE A 92 -15.62 3.96 -11.43
N LYS A 93 -16.64 4.31 -10.64
CA LYS A 93 -17.34 5.60 -10.71
C LYS A 93 -17.18 6.46 -9.47
N ASN A 94 -16.74 5.89 -8.34
CA ASN A 94 -16.58 6.61 -7.08
C ASN A 94 -15.56 5.94 -6.13
N GLU A 95 -15.23 6.63 -5.04
CA GLU A 95 -14.26 6.20 -4.02
C GLU A 95 -14.71 4.96 -3.24
N GLU A 96 -16.01 4.78 -3.01
CA GLU A 96 -16.54 3.62 -2.29
C GLU A 96 -16.27 2.32 -3.06
N GLN A 97 -16.45 2.34 -4.38
CA GLN A 97 -16.12 1.21 -5.25
C GLN A 97 -14.62 0.90 -5.23
N ILE A 98 -13.77 1.92 -5.15
CA ILE A 98 -12.31 1.72 -5.02
C ILE A 98 -12.00 1.01 -3.70
N MET A 99 -12.54 1.49 -2.58
CA MET A 99 -12.28 0.88 -1.27
C MET A 99 -12.78 -0.58 -1.21
N GLN A 100 -13.94 -0.87 -1.80
CA GLN A 100 -14.45 -2.24 -1.90
C GLN A 100 -13.53 -3.11 -2.77
N LEU A 101 -13.03 -2.59 -3.88
CA LEU A 101 -12.11 -3.32 -4.75
C LEU A 101 -10.80 -3.64 -4.04
N VAL A 102 -10.16 -2.65 -3.40
CA VAL A 102 -8.95 -2.83 -2.58
C VAL A 102 -9.16 -3.91 -1.51
N ALA A 103 -10.31 -3.90 -0.82
CA ALA A 103 -10.61 -4.88 0.21
C ALA A 103 -10.79 -6.31 -0.36
N ASN A 104 -11.32 -6.43 -1.57
CA ASN A 104 -11.58 -7.71 -2.24
C ASN A 104 -10.34 -8.29 -2.94
N GLU A 105 -9.43 -7.44 -3.44
CA GLU A 105 -8.21 -7.88 -4.13
C GLU A 105 -7.12 -8.35 -3.17
N HIS A 106 -7.12 -7.82 -1.95
CA HIS A 106 -6.02 -8.02 -0.99
C HIS A 106 -6.43 -8.71 0.33
N PRO A 107 -7.30 -9.73 0.35
CA PRO A 107 -7.85 -10.25 1.59
C PRO A 107 -6.80 -10.90 2.50
N LYS A 108 -5.74 -11.51 1.94
CA LYS A 108 -4.74 -12.24 2.75
C LYS A 108 -3.76 -11.27 3.42
N ILE A 109 -3.20 -10.32 2.68
CA ILE A 109 -2.32 -9.31 3.28
C ILE A 109 -3.06 -8.44 4.31
N ILE A 110 -4.33 -8.10 4.08
CA ILE A 110 -5.17 -7.37 5.04
C ILE A 110 -5.35 -8.18 6.33
N ALA A 111 -5.53 -9.50 6.22
CA ALA A 111 -5.59 -10.39 7.38
C ALA A 111 -4.23 -10.47 8.11
N TYR A 112 -3.13 -10.54 7.36
CA TYR A 112 -1.77 -10.66 7.90
C TYR A 112 -1.32 -9.42 8.67
N LEU A 113 -1.56 -8.21 8.15
CA LEU A 113 -1.17 -6.93 8.78
C LEU A 113 -2.05 -6.56 10.01
N GLY A 114 -2.76 -7.54 10.55
CA GLY A 114 -3.81 -7.41 11.53
C GLY A 114 -3.41 -7.34 12.99
N SER A 115 -2.13 -7.18 13.30
CA SER A 115 -1.57 -7.16 14.66
C SER A 115 -0.57 -6.04 14.90
#